data_AF-A0A1B3SK11-F1
#
_entry.id   AF-A0A1B3SK11-F1
#
_cell.length_a   1.000
_cell.length_b   1.000
_cell.length_c   1.000
_cell.angle_alpha   90.00
_cell.angle_beta   90.00
_cell.angle_gamma   90.00
#
_symmetry.space_group_name_H-M   'P 1'
#
loop_
_entity.id
_entity.type
_entity.pdbx_description
1 polymer ?
#
loop_
_entity_poly.entity_id
_entity_poly.type
_entity_poly.pdbx_seq_one_letter_code
_entity_poly.pdbx_strand_id
1 'polypeptide(L)'
;MAKVVRKESEKDFIIISEKTKARIRGLIEKRLTAQTIALFAQEYETYEPKIRSEIIDFIVFLLEKEEEIILEVENKNIDDRDSLSIEKRKVDFMEKQSNIKKIQEALKWTPPERNMFYDIPQESKKNVNIGTIAKKNSQKNGIQIKRPELPEQPSYQLRASKIAKNEEPTLKQKELNKAIEEFEANASSLKTKLPSKPKPSKKVSKMDSILREAQIREQEALAEQLRREKGLVKDKQKELAKQAAKEQKEKETLIAKEQKQMEKEAKIKKMEEKKEAKKAKEVVIEKENKLQKMLREAQLREDRLEAEAKAKKELEAKLAKEKAEELEREKKAKEEAKIQAKLAREKAAKEKAAKEKSLKSVNKEKQVSSKAKSTTTKEEVKAPVQTSRNYEKEQAEKEKLWKELYGKSRTATESTKRPATSSFSSSPKNVDKTPSISYEQLSDFRLYGKVYPIGELTDPKNKMYVFWNGIKTKYRVSNVSVWLKDKSNFFNWWIFKKRLKAEKRVNKTSMKFNQKQKPSSQKEANNNSIETTED
;
A
#
# COMPACT_ATOMS: atom_id res chain seq x y z
N MET A 1 -10.59 -29.64 21.17
CA MET A 1 -11.12 -28.64 20.21
C MET A 1 -11.97 -29.40 19.21
N ALA A 2 -13.25 -29.04 19.03
CA ALA A 2 -14.07 -29.69 18.02
C ALA A 2 -13.48 -29.39 16.62
N LYS A 3 -13.35 -30.41 15.78
CA LYS A 3 -12.94 -30.21 14.37
C LYS A 3 -14.05 -29.42 13.69
N VAL A 4 -13.72 -28.26 13.14
CA VAL A 4 -14.63 -27.50 12.29
C VAL A 4 -14.84 -28.31 11.02
N VAL A 5 -16.04 -28.84 10.83
CA VAL A 5 -16.42 -29.57 9.62
C VAL A 5 -16.52 -28.54 8.50
N ARG A 6 -15.70 -28.67 7.46
CA ARG A 6 -15.81 -27.84 6.25
C ARG A 6 -16.99 -28.31 5.43
N LYS A 7 -17.76 -27.36 4.93
CA LYS A 7 -18.89 -27.59 4.01
C LYS A 7 -18.35 -27.48 2.60
N GLU A 8 -18.50 -28.54 1.82
CA GLU A 8 -17.93 -28.66 0.47
C GLU A 8 -18.99 -28.50 -0.61
N SER A 9 -20.27 -28.67 -0.26
CA SER A 9 -21.38 -28.62 -1.20
C SER A 9 -22.42 -27.56 -0.82
N GLU A 10 -23.13 -27.02 -1.82
CA GLU A 10 -24.26 -26.10 -1.59
C GLU A 10 -25.38 -26.75 -0.74
N LYS A 11 -25.46 -28.08 -0.73
CA LYS A 11 -26.46 -28.85 0.03
C LYS A 11 -26.14 -28.89 1.53
N ASP A 12 -24.88 -28.68 1.90
CA ASP A 12 -24.43 -28.72 3.31
C ASP A 12 -24.94 -27.51 4.11
N PHE A 13 -25.43 -26.48 3.42
CA PHE A 13 -25.96 -25.25 4.01
C PHE A 13 -27.46 -25.37 4.28
N ILE A 14 -27.86 -26.18 5.26
CA ILE A 14 -29.27 -26.54 5.50
C ILE A 14 -30.05 -25.41 6.19
N ILE A 15 -29.37 -24.59 7.00
CA ILE A 15 -30.02 -23.57 7.85
C ILE A 15 -30.59 -22.41 7.01
N ILE A 16 -29.98 -22.13 5.85
CA ILE A 16 -30.43 -21.04 4.96
C ILE A 16 -31.28 -21.58 3.82
N SER A 17 -32.41 -20.91 3.55
CA SER A 17 -33.31 -21.30 2.46
C SER A 17 -32.68 -21.09 1.08
N GLU A 18 -33.10 -21.87 0.09
CA GLU A 18 -32.61 -21.77 -1.30
C GLU A 18 -32.89 -20.39 -1.91
N LYS A 19 -34.03 -19.76 -1.55
CA LYS A 19 -34.33 -18.37 -1.93
C LYS A 19 -33.25 -17.41 -1.41
N THR A 20 -32.78 -17.61 -0.18
CA THR A 20 -31.70 -16.81 0.42
C THR A 20 -30.37 -17.09 -0.28
N LYS A 21 -30.06 -18.36 -0.55
CA LYS A 21 -28.86 -18.75 -1.31
C LYS A 21 -28.83 -18.13 -2.71
N ALA A 22 -29.94 -18.18 -3.44
CA ALA A 22 -30.07 -17.61 -4.78
C ALA A 22 -29.92 -16.08 -4.76
N ARG A 23 -30.51 -15.43 -3.75
CA ARG A 23 -30.34 -13.99 -3.55
C ARG A 23 -28.89 -13.61 -3.27
N ILE A 24 -28.22 -14.34 -2.37
CA ILE A 24 -26.79 -14.13 -2.08
C ILE A 24 -25.94 -14.26 -3.34
N ARG A 25 -26.16 -15.31 -4.15
CA ARG A 25 -25.48 -15.50 -5.44
C ARG A 25 -25.69 -14.30 -6.36
N GLY A 26 -26.94 -13.90 -6.60
CA GLY A 26 -27.24 -12.78 -7.47
C GLY A 26 -26.63 -11.46 -7.01
N LEU A 27 -26.47 -11.26 -5.70
CA LEU A 27 -25.83 -10.06 -5.15
C LEU A 27 -24.30 -10.09 -5.30
N ILE A 28 -23.67 -11.25 -5.14
CA ILE A 28 -22.21 -11.42 -5.35
C ILE A 28 -21.88 -11.22 -6.84
N GLU A 29 -22.71 -11.76 -7.74
CA GLU A 29 -22.53 -11.64 -9.19
C GLU A 29 -22.71 -10.20 -9.69
N LYS A 30 -23.72 -9.47 -9.22
CA LYS A 30 -24.08 -8.12 -9.73
C LYS A 30 -23.21 -6.97 -9.20
N ARG A 31 -22.09 -7.27 -8.56
CA ARG A 31 -21.17 -6.37 -7.84
C ARG A 31 -21.61 -6.06 -6.41
N LEU A 32 -20.84 -6.60 -5.47
CA LEU A 32 -20.84 -6.27 -4.05
C LEU A 32 -20.39 -4.82 -3.83
N THR A 33 -21.28 -3.86 -4.07
CA THR A 33 -21.02 -2.46 -3.71
C THR A 33 -21.19 -2.25 -2.21
N ALA A 34 -20.56 -1.21 -1.65
CA ALA A 34 -20.69 -0.87 -0.23
C ALA A 34 -22.15 -0.64 0.22
N GLN A 35 -23.01 -0.18 -0.68
CA GLN A 35 -24.45 0.01 -0.42
C GLN A 35 -25.17 -1.34 -0.31
N THR A 36 -24.91 -2.26 -1.25
CA THR A 36 -25.48 -3.61 -1.22
C THR A 36 -25.07 -4.36 0.04
N ILE A 37 -23.82 -4.16 0.49
CA ILE A 37 -23.26 -4.69 1.74
C ILE A 37 -23.98 -4.13 2.97
N ALA A 38 -24.21 -2.82 3.02
CA ALA A 38 -24.90 -2.19 4.14
C ALA A 38 -26.36 -2.67 4.25
N LEU A 39 -27.05 -2.80 3.11
CA LEU A 39 -28.40 -3.38 3.06
C LEU A 39 -28.40 -4.84 3.55
N PHE A 40 -27.37 -5.60 3.18
CA PHE A 40 -27.19 -6.97 3.68
C PHE A 40 -26.96 -6.98 5.19
N ALA A 41 -26.07 -6.14 5.71
CA ALA A 41 -25.83 -6.05 7.15
C ALA A 41 -27.13 -5.71 7.91
N GLN A 42 -27.90 -4.71 7.44
CA GLN A 42 -29.16 -4.30 8.08
C GLN A 42 -30.25 -5.37 8.04
N GLU A 43 -30.49 -5.97 6.87
CA GLU A 43 -31.52 -7.00 6.73
C GLU A 43 -31.15 -8.22 7.58
N TYR A 44 -29.87 -8.58 7.56
CA TYR A 44 -29.41 -9.82 8.19
C TYR A 44 -29.03 -9.69 9.66
N GLU A 45 -28.90 -8.48 10.21
CA GLU A 45 -28.70 -8.23 11.64
C GLU A 45 -29.87 -8.76 12.49
N THR A 46 -31.07 -8.83 11.91
CA THR A 46 -32.27 -9.33 12.57
C THR A 46 -32.32 -10.86 12.73
N TYR A 47 -31.49 -11.62 12.02
CA TYR A 47 -31.51 -13.08 12.11
C TYR A 47 -30.75 -13.61 13.34
N GLU A 48 -31.15 -14.81 13.77
CA GLU A 48 -30.47 -15.57 14.81
C GLU A 48 -28.97 -15.72 14.49
N PRO A 49 -28.06 -15.63 15.48
CA PRO A 49 -26.62 -15.75 15.28
C PRO A 49 -26.19 -16.98 14.45
N LYS A 50 -26.90 -18.11 14.58
CA LYS A 50 -26.64 -19.34 13.83
C LYS A 50 -26.90 -19.19 12.32
N ILE A 51 -27.96 -18.48 11.96
CA ILE A 51 -28.30 -18.18 10.56
C ILE A 51 -27.25 -17.21 10.01
N ARG A 52 -26.85 -16.20 10.79
CA ARG A 52 -25.79 -15.26 10.39
C ARG A 52 -24.45 -15.97 10.14
N SER A 53 -24.05 -16.89 11.00
CA SER A 53 -22.84 -17.69 10.76
C SER A 53 -22.97 -18.54 9.50
N GLU A 54 -24.13 -19.18 9.29
CA GLU A 54 -24.37 -19.98 8.09
C GLU A 54 -24.26 -19.16 6.79
N ILE A 55 -24.81 -17.95 6.81
CA ILE A 55 -24.74 -17.01 5.70
C ILE A 55 -23.29 -16.61 5.42
N ILE A 56 -22.52 -16.32 6.46
CA ILE A 56 -21.09 -15.99 6.32
C ILE A 56 -20.34 -17.16 5.70
N ASP A 57 -20.57 -18.38 6.20
CA ASP A 57 -19.92 -19.59 5.68
C ASP A 57 -20.30 -19.83 4.22
N PHE A 58 -21.57 -19.60 3.84
CA PHE A 58 -22.02 -19.73 2.46
C PHE A 58 -21.39 -18.69 1.52
N ILE A 59 -21.21 -17.45 1.98
CA ILE A 59 -20.51 -16.41 1.21
C ILE A 59 -19.04 -16.79 1.00
N VAL A 60 -18.37 -17.33 2.02
CA VAL A 60 -16.98 -17.80 1.92
C VAL A 60 -16.88 -18.95 0.92
N PHE A 61 -17.78 -19.93 1.01
CA PHE A 61 -17.86 -21.04 0.06
C PHE A 61 -17.99 -20.57 -1.39
N LEU A 62 -18.86 -19.58 -1.67
CA LEU A 62 -19.02 -19.04 -3.02
C LEU A 62 -17.75 -18.34 -3.53
N LEU A 63 -16.99 -17.68 -2.65
CA LEU A 63 -15.71 -17.07 -3.00
C LEU A 63 -14.63 -18.10 -3.33
N GLU A 64 -14.53 -19.16 -2.53
CA GLU A 64 -13.57 -20.25 -2.76
C GLU A 64 -13.83 -20.91 -4.13
N LYS A 65 -15.11 -21.12 -4.46
CA LYS A 65 -15.51 -21.64 -5.77
C LYS A 65 -15.18 -20.67 -6.92
N GLU A 66 -15.37 -19.36 -6.73
CA GLU A 66 -14.98 -18.36 -7.75
C GLU A 66 -13.46 -18.30 -7.93
N GLU A 67 -12.68 -18.42 -6.85
CA GLU A 67 -11.22 -18.49 -6.88
C GLU A 67 -10.73 -19.72 -7.66
N GLU A 68 -11.33 -20.88 -7.39
CA GLU A 68 -11.03 -22.13 -8.08
C GLU A 68 -11.30 -22.00 -9.58
N ILE A 69 -12.44 -21.42 -9.98
CA ILE A 69 -12.75 -21.15 -11.39
C ILE A 69 -11.70 -20.22 -12.03
N ILE A 70 -11.26 -19.17 -11.34
CA ILE A 70 -10.23 -18.27 -11.86
C ILE A 70 -8.90 -19.00 -12.06
N LEU A 71 -8.50 -19.86 -11.10
CA LEU A 71 -7.28 -20.66 -11.19
C LEU A 71 -7.34 -21.71 -12.29
N GLU A 72 -8.49 -22.39 -12.45
CA GLU A 72 -8.69 -23.35 -13.54
C GLU A 72 -8.62 -22.69 -14.91
N VAL A 73 -9.16 -21.48 -15.04
CA VAL A 73 -9.07 -20.69 -16.27
C VAL A 73 -7.62 -20.28 -16.48
N GLU A 74 -6.94 -19.72 -15.49
CA GLU A 74 -5.52 -19.31 -15.60
C GLU A 74 -4.58 -20.47 -15.98
N ASN A 75 -4.84 -21.68 -15.50
CA ASN A 75 -4.03 -22.86 -15.80
C ASN A 75 -4.25 -23.39 -17.23
N LYS A 76 -5.34 -23.04 -17.89
CA LYS A 76 -5.52 -23.36 -19.31
C LYS A 76 -4.61 -22.41 -20.10
N ASN A 77 -3.80 -22.96 -21.02
CA ASN A 77 -2.95 -22.14 -21.90
C ASN A 77 -3.84 -21.22 -22.73
N ILE A 78 -3.86 -19.94 -22.36
CA ILE A 78 -4.81 -18.96 -22.84
C ILE A 78 -4.06 -17.89 -23.65
N ASP A 79 -4.66 -17.48 -24.77
CA ASP A 79 -4.17 -16.41 -25.64
C ASP A 79 -3.98 -15.09 -24.88
N ASP A 80 -3.03 -14.26 -25.32
CA ASP A 80 -2.70 -12.97 -24.70
C ASP A 80 -3.92 -12.05 -24.49
N ARG A 81 -4.93 -12.16 -25.36
CA ARG A 81 -6.19 -11.38 -25.28
C ARG A 81 -7.05 -11.78 -24.08
N ASP A 82 -7.08 -13.07 -23.76
CA ASP A 82 -7.87 -13.61 -22.67
C ASP A 82 -7.14 -13.43 -21.32
N SER A 83 -5.80 -13.33 -21.35
CA SER A 83 -4.99 -12.94 -20.19
C SER A 83 -5.44 -11.62 -19.55
N LEU A 84 -5.69 -10.59 -20.37
CA LEU A 84 -6.23 -9.30 -19.90
C LEU A 84 -7.62 -9.42 -19.26
N SER A 85 -8.45 -10.34 -19.78
CA SER A 85 -9.79 -10.59 -19.22
C SER A 85 -9.71 -11.31 -17.87
N ILE A 86 -8.76 -12.23 -17.71
CA ILE A 86 -8.48 -12.91 -16.44
C ILE A 86 -7.93 -11.92 -15.42
N GLU A 87 -7.00 -11.05 -15.82
CA GLU A 87 -6.44 -10.04 -14.94
C GLU A 87 -7.53 -9.08 -14.42
N LYS A 88 -8.46 -8.66 -15.29
CA LYS A 88 -9.63 -7.90 -14.87
C LYS A 88 -10.51 -8.66 -13.87
N ARG A 89 -10.78 -9.95 -14.11
CA ARG A 89 -11.54 -10.79 -13.17
C ARG A 89 -10.83 -10.96 -11.82
N LYS A 90 -9.49 -11.05 -11.81
CA LYS A 90 -8.70 -11.09 -10.57
C LYS A 90 -8.82 -9.79 -9.76
N VAL A 91 -8.76 -8.64 -10.43
CA VAL A 91 -8.97 -7.34 -9.76
C VAL A 91 -10.38 -7.24 -9.19
N ASP A 92 -11.39 -7.61 -9.97
CA ASP A 92 -12.79 -7.63 -9.52
C ASP A 92 -12.97 -8.61 -8.33
N PHE A 93 -12.32 -9.77 -8.36
CA PHE A 93 -12.33 -10.76 -7.29
C PHE A 93 -11.65 -10.24 -6.01
N MET A 94 -10.52 -9.55 -6.12
CA MET A 94 -9.85 -8.91 -4.98
C MET A 94 -10.73 -7.84 -4.33
N GLU A 95 -11.45 -7.06 -5.14
CA GLU A 95 -12.41 -6.08 -4.62
C GLU A 95 -13.56 -6.77 -3.89
N LYS A 96 -14.12 -7.86 -4.45
CA LYS A 96 -15.15 -8.69 -3.78
C LYS A 96 -14.66 -9.23 -2.44
N GLN A 97 -13.45 -9.78 -2.36
CA GLN A 97 -12.89 -10.28 -1.10
C GLN A 97 -12.74 -9.18 -0.05
N SER A 98 -12.25 -8.00 -0.44
CA SER A 98 -12.13 -6.83 0.44
C SER A 98 -13.50 -6.40 0.98
N ASN A 99 -14.51 -6.39 0.13
CA ASN A 99 -15.87 -6.02 0.48
C ASN A 99 -16.57 -7.06 1.37
N ILE A 100 -16.33 -8.34 1.15
CA ILE A 100 -16.84 -9.41 2.01
C ILE A 100 -16.19 -9.38 3.39
N LYS A 101 -14.91 -9.02 3.52
CA LYS A 101 -14.30 -8.79 4.83
C LYS A 101 -15.02 -7.70 5.62
N LYS A 102 -15.44 -6.62 4.96
CA LYS A 102 -16.25 -5.56 5.58
C LYS A 102 -17.64 -6.08 6.01
N ILE A 103 -18.29 -6.92 5.20
CA ILE A 103 -19.54 -7.59 5.59
C ILE A 103 -19.32 -8.44 6.84
N GLN A 104 -18.26 -9.27 6.85
CA GLN A 104 -17.96 -10.13 7.98
C GLN A 104 -17.71 -9.30 9.24
N GLU A 105 -16.99 -8.19 9.16
CA GLU A 105 -16.79 -7.28 10.29
C GLU A 105 -18.12 -6.67 10.77
N ALA A 106 -18.99 -6.25 9.85
CA ALA A 106 -20.30 -5.71 10.18
C ALA A 106 -21.25 -6.75 10.80
N LEU A 107 -21.25 -8.00 10.30
CA LEU A 107 -22.10 -9.07 10.80
C LEU A 107 -21.56 -9.72 12.09
N LYS A 108 -20.23 -9.74 12.27
CA LYS A 108 -19.56 -10.16 13.51
C LYS A 108 -19.64 -9.10 14.60
N TRP A 109 -20.05 -7.88 14.27
CA TRP A 109 -20.33 -6.86 15.26
C TRP A 109 -21.52 -7.33 16.10
N THR A 110 -21.20 -8.02 17.19
CA THR A 110 -22.07 -8.04 18.35
C THR A 110 -22.05 -6.62 18.90
N PRO A 111 -23.20 -5.93 19.02
CA PRO A 111 -23.26 -4.70 19.78
C PRO A 111 -22.56 -5.00 21.10
N PRO A 112 -21.51 -4.26 21.48
CA PRO A 112 -20.83 -4.49 22.75
C PRO A 112 -21.93 -4.51 23.76
N GLU A 113 -22.13 -5.66 24.45
CA GLU A 113 -23.29 -5.91 25.30
C GLU A 113 -23.56 -4.61 26.01
N ARG A 114 -24.58 -3.90 25.53
CA ARG A 114 -24.95 -2.65 26.13
C ARG A 114 -25.45 -3.19 27.43
N ASN A 115 -24.63 -3.11 28.47
CA ASN A 115 -24.99 -3.43 29.83
C ASN A 115 -26.22 -2.57 30.07
N MET A 116 -27.38 -3.11 29.71
CA MET A 116 -28.70 -2.58 29.94
C MET A 116 -29.06 -2.85 31.41
N PHE A 117 -28.04 -2.88 32.27
CA PHE A 117 -28.08 -2.41 33.63
C PHE A 117 -28.12 -0.88 33.61
N TYR A 118 -29.11 -0.32 32.90
CA TYR A 118 -29.74 0.86 33.46
C TYR A 118 -30.61 0.30 34.57
N ASP A 119 -30.07 0.32 35.79
CA ASP A 119 -30.90 0.48 36.98
C ASP A 119 -31.74 1.72 36.71
N ILE A 120 -32.91 1.54 36.12
CA ILE A 120 -33.96 2.54 36.13
C ILE A 120 -34.32 2.63 37.61
N PRO A 121 -33.99 3.71 38.32
CA PRO A 121 -34.49 3.89 39.66
C PRO A 121 -36.01 3.89 39.53
N GLN A 122 -36.67 2.96 40.19
CA GLN A 122 -38.12 3.02 40.35
C GLN A 122 -38.43 4.24 41.20
N GLU A 123 -38.47 5.41 40.59
CA GLU A 123 -39.05 6.58 41.20
C GLU A 123 -40.54 6.32 41.35
N SER A 124 -40.91 6.23 42.63
CA SER A 124 -42.24 6.17 43.18
C SER A 124 -43.27 6.89 42.32
N LYS A 125 -44.31 6.15 41.96
CA LYS A 125 -45.59 6.67 41.47
C LYS A 125 -46.11 7.75 42.42
N LYS A 126 -45.94 9.03 42.04
CA LYS A 126 -46.80 10.11 42.54
C LYS A 126 -47.77 10.47 41.43
N ASN A 127 -49.03 10.19 41.71
CA ASN A 127 -50.19 10.62 40.95
C ASN A 127 -50.08 12.11 40.63
N VAL A 128 -50.03 12.45 39.35
CA VAL A 128 -50.35 13.80 38.89
C VAL A 128 -51.46 13.68 37.86
N ASN A 129 -52.59 14.26 38.27
CA ASN A 129 -53.82 14.42 37.53
C ASN A 129 -53.56 15.03 36.15
N ILE A 130 -54.12 14.40 35.13
CA ILE A 130 -54.20 14.93 33.77
C ILE A 130 -55.32 15.98 33.78
N GLY A 131 -54.91 17.26 33.84
CA GLY A 131 -55.79 18.40 33.67
C GLY A 131 -55.34 19.21 32.45
N THR A 132 -56.12 19.09 31.37
CA THR A 132 -56.37 20.06 30.30
C THR A 132 -55.65 21.42 30.41
N ILE A 133 -54.97 21.86 29.33
CA ILE A 133 -55.10 23.21 28.75
C ILE A 133 -54.60 23.19 27.30
N ALA A 134 -55.37 23.88 26.46
CA ALA A 134 -55.25 23.97 25.02
C ALA A 134 -54.33 25.12 24.54
N LYS A 135 -53.92 25.02 23.27
CA LYS A 135 -53.84 26.10 22.26
C LYS A 135 -53.10 27.41 22.64
N LYS A 136 -51.96 27.68 21.98
CA LYS A 136 -51.76 28.70 20.90
C LYS A 136 -50.33 29.28 20.86
N ASN A 137 -49.95 29.63 19.61
CA ASN A 137 -49.01 30.67 19.16
C ASN A 137 -47.51 30.43 19.35
N SER A 138 -46.70 30.40 18.29
CA SER A 138 -46.43 31.37 17.21
C SER A 138 -45.38 32.42 17.60
N GLN A 139 -44.26 32.30 16.89
CA GLN A 139 -43.30 33.33 16.48
C GLN A 139 -42.30 33.95 17.47
N LYS A 140 -41.06 33.96 16.98
CA LYS A 140 -39.99 34.95 17.14
C LYS A 140 -39.42 35.14 18.55
N ASN A 141 -38.15 34.79 18.71
CA ASN A 141 -37.06 35.78 18.74
C ASN A 141 -35.68 35.11 18.75
N GLY A 142 -34.73 35.77 18.08
CA GLY A 142 -33.33 35.37 18.05
C GLY A 142 -32.70 35.45 19.44
N ILE A 143 -31.90 34.43 19.75
CA ILE A 143 -31.06 34.41 20.94
C ILE A 143 -29.64 34.03 20.52
N GLN A 144 -28.75 34.84 21.05
CA GLN A 144 -27.32 34.95 20.81
C GLN A 144 -26.58 33.61 20.97
N ILE A 145 -25.56 33.46 20.12
CA ILE A 145 -24.52 32.43 20.23
C ILE A 145 -23.78 32.65 21.55
N LYS A 146 -24.19 31.94 22.61
CA LYS A 146 -23.37 31.74 23.80
C LYS A 146 -22.40 30.59 23.51
N ARG A 147 -21.11 30.94 23.48
CA ARG A 147 -19.95 30.06 23.45
C ARG A 147 -20.07 29.02 24.59
N PRO A 148 -20.09 27.71 24.32
CA PRO A 148 -20.01 26.73 25.40
C PRO A 148 -18.60 26.79 26.00
N GLU A 149 -18.53 27.07 27.29
CA GLU A 149 -17.33 26.91 28.10
C GLU A 149 -16.88 25.46 28.08
N LEU A 150 -15.58 25.25 27.90
CA LEU A 150 -14.96 23.93 28.02
C LEU A 150 -15.19 23.40 29.44
N PRO A 151 -15.69 22.18 29.63
CA PRO A 151 -15.60 21.53 30.92
C PRO A 151 -14.12 21.28 31.26
N GLU A 152 -13.71 21.79 32.42
CA GLU A 152 -12.42 21.52 33.03
C GLU A 152 -12.17 20.01 33.11
N GLN A 153 -10.97 19.61 32.69
CA GLN A 153 -10.55 18.22 32.75
C GLN A 153 -10.33 17.80 34.21
N PRO A 154 -10.97 16.73 34.71
CA PRO A 154 -10.59 16.16 35.99
C PRO A 154 -9.21 15.49 35.85
N SER A 155 -8.30 15.87 36.74
CA SER A 155 -6.97 15.30 36.88
C SER A 155 -7.04 13.79 37.11
N TYR A 156 -6.44 13.00 36.20
CA TYR A 156 -6.25 11.56 36.39
C TYR A 156 -5.22 11.30 37.49
N GLN A 157 -5.70 11.00 38.70
CA GLN A 157 -4.90 10.28 39.70
C GLN A 157 -4.92 8.79 39.38
N LEU A 158 -3.72 8.20 39.28
CA LEU A 158 -3.47 6.77 39.15
C LEU A 158 -4.08 6.00 40.32
N ARG A 159 -5.23 5.35 40.10
CA ARG A 159 -5.69 4.25 40.96
C ARG A 159 -5.12 2.93 40.44
N ALA A 160 -4.13 2.41 41.16
CA ALA A 160 -3.73 1.02 41.08
C ALA A 160 -4.88 0.14 41.60
N SER A 161 -5.55 -0.59 40.71
CA SER A 161 -6.54 -1.58 41.08
C SER A 161 -5.85 -2.82 41.64
N LYS A 162 -6.07 -3.08 42.94
CA LYS A 162 -5.89 -4.39 43.56
C LYS A 162 -6.86 -5.36 42.88
N ILE A 163 -6.33 -6.28 42.08
CA ILE A 163 -7.07 -7.46 41.61
C ILE A 163 -7.04 -8.45 42.79
N ALA A 164 -8.08 -8.41 43.63
CA ALA A 164 -8.36 -9.48 44.56
C ALA A 164 -8.94 -10.65 43.75
N LYS A 165 -8.17 -11.74 43.64
CA LYS A 165 -8.66 -12.99 43.08
C LYS A 165 -9.58 -13.64 44.10
N ASN A 166 -10.89 -13.58 43.85
CA ASN A 166 -11.84 -14.51 44.46
C ASN A 166 -11.71 -15.83 43.69
N GLU A 167 -10.83 -16.70 44.14
CA GLU A 167 -10.80 -18.09 43.67
C GLU A 167 -11.82 -18.88 44.50
N GLU A 168 -12.86 -19.39 43.82
CA GLU A 168 -13.83 -20.29 44.46
C GLU A 168 -13.11 -21.55 44.98
N PRO A 169 -13.40 -22.00 46.22
CA PRO A 169 -12.83 -23.22 46.73
C PRO A 169 -13.30 -24.41 45.89
N THR A 170 -12.34 -25.22 45.45
CA THR A 170 -12.58 -26.43 44.66
C THR A 170 -13.53 -27.39 45.37
N LEU A 171 -14.29 -28.18 44.62
CA LEU A 171 -15.34 -29.09 45.13
C LEU A 171 -14.83 -30.00 46.27
N LYS A 172 -13.58 -30.47 46.20
CA LYS A 172 -12.93 -31.28 47.24
C LYS A 172 -12.69 -30.53 48.56
N GLN A 173 -12.47 -29.22 48.50
CA GLN A 173 -12.27 -28.37 49.69
C GLN A 173 -13.60 -28.09 50.39
N LYS A 174 -14.70 -27.99 49.64
CA LYS A 174 -16.06 -27.87 50.19
C LYS A 174 -16.48 -29.16 50.92
N GLU A 175 -16.17 -30.32 50.36
CA GLU A 175 -16.43 -31.62 51.00
C GLU A 175 -15.64 -31.81 52.30
N LEU A 176 -14.36 -31.42 52.32
CA LEU A 176 -13.53 -31.50 53.53
C LEU A 176 -14.05 -30.59 54.65
N ASN A 177 -14.42 -29.34 54.32
CA ASN A 177 -14.95 -28.40 55.32
C ASN A 177 -16.29 -28.89 55.90
N LYS A 178 -17.15 -29.49 55.06
CA LYS A 178 -18.40 -30.10 55.51
C LYS A 178 -18.16 -31.27 56.48
N ALA A 179 -17.16 -32.12 56.22
CA ALA A 179 -16.80 -33.22 57.11
C ALA A 179 -16.26 -32.73 58.47
N ILE A 180 -15.54 -31.61 58.49
CA ILE A 180 -15.06 -30.99 59.74
C ILE A 180 -16.24 -30.41 60.55
N GLU A 181 -17.16 -29.71 59.89
CA GLU A 181 -18.36 -29.18 60.55
C GLU A 181 -19.26 -30.29 61.13
N GLU A 182 -19.46 -31.39 60.40
CA GLU A 182 -20.22 -32.55 60.89
C GLU A 182 -19.54 -33.23 62.10
N PHE A 183 -18.20 -33.26 62.13
CA PHE A 183 -17.46 -33.81 63.26
C PHE A 183 -17.53 -32.90 64.50
N GLU A 184 -17.43 -31.58 64.33
CA GLU A 184 -17.55 -30.61 65.43
C GLU A 184 -18.99 -30.53 65.98
N ALA A 185 -20.00 -30.67 65.13
CA ALA A 185 -21.40 -30.76 65.55
C ALA A 185 -21.66 -32.01 66.41
N ASN A 186 -21.09 -33.16 66.02
CA ASN A 186 -21.20 -34.40 66.79
C ASN A 186 -20.38 -34.38 68.09
N ALA A 187 -19.22 -33.70 68.13
CA ALA A 187 -18.46 -33.52 69.36
C ALA A 187 -19.16 -32.57 70.35
N SER A 188 -19.90 -31.59 69.84
CA SER A 188 -20.64 -30.61 70.65
C SER A 188 -21.91 -31.20 71.27
N SER A 189 -22.56 -32.16 70.62
CA SER A 189 -23.75 -32.85 71.15
C SER A 189 -23.45 -33.81 72.30
N LEU A 190 -22.19 -34.23 72.48
CA LEU A 190 -21.74 -35.07 73.59
C LEU A 190 -21.41 -34.29 74.88
N LYS A 191 -21.42 -32.95 74.86
CA LYS A 191 -21.02 -32.11 76.01
C LYS A 191 -22.16 -31.67 76.94
N THR A 192 -23.41 -32.04 76.67
CA THR A 192 -24.59 -31.50 77.39
C THR A 192 -25.27 -32.44 78.40
N LYS A 193 -24.66 -33.57 78.77
CA LYS A 193 -25.14 -34.39 79.90
C LYS A 193 -24.02 -34.69 80.90
N LEU A 194 -23.66 -33.68 81.70
CA LEU A 194 -22.96 -33.89 82.96
C LEU A 194 -24.01 -34.23 84.04
N PRO A 195 -24.00 -35.45 84.62
CA PRO A 195 -24.87 -35.77 85.73
C PRO A 195 -24.50 -34.93 86.95
N SER A 196 -25.52 -34.37 87.61
CA SER A 196 -25.40 -33.58 88.84
C SER A 196 -24.64 -34.35 89.93
N LYS A 197 -23.71 -33.66 90.60
CA LYS A 197 -22.90 -34.16 91.73
C LYS A 197 -23.76 -34.93 92.75
N PRO A 198 -23.48 -36.21 93.04
CA PRO A 198 -24.13 -36.91 94.14
C PRO A 198 -23.63 -36.38 95.49
N LYS A 199 -24.55 -36.23 96.44
CA LYS A 199 -24.27 -35.85 97.83
C LYS A 199 -23.37 -36.90 98.51
N PRO A 200 -22.45 -36.50 99.40
CA PRO A 200 -21.53 -37.44 100.06
C PRO A 200 -22.29 -38.30 101.08
N SER A 201 -22.53 -39.57 100.77
CA SER A 201 -23.01 -40.56 101.74
C SER A 201 -21.91 -41.55 102.13
N LYS A 202 -21.79 -41.69 103.46
CA LYS A 202 -21.15 -42.71 104.31
C LYS A 202 -20.17 -43.73 103.68
N LYS A 203 -18.94 -43.69 104.21
CA LYS A 203 -17.93 -44.76 104.33
C LYS A 203 -17.79 -45.67 103.10
N VAL A 204 -17.15 -45.15 102.07
CA VAL A 204 -16.61 -45.95 100.95
C VAL A 204 -15.48 -46.82 101.52
N SER A 205 -15.53 -48.12 101.24
CA SER A 205 -14.48 -49.08 101.61
C SER A 205 -13.12 -48.60 101.08
N LYS A 206 -12.05 -48.77 101.88
CA LYS A 206 -10.67 -48.42 101.46
C LYS A 206 -10.29 -49.12 100.15
N MET A 207 -10.86 -50.29 99.87
CA MET A 207 -10.65 -51.04 98.63
C MET A 207 -11.27 -50.36 97.41
N ASP A 208 -12.50 -49.81 97.53
CA ASP A 208 -13.18 -49.12 96.43
C ASP A 208 -12.48 -47.79 96.06
N SER A 209 -11.87 -47.13 97.04
CA SER A 209 -11.06 -45.93 96.79
C SER A 209 -9.82 -46.26 95.94
N ILE A 210 -9.15 -47.36 96.24
CA ILE A 210 -7.96 -47.82 95.49
C ILE A 210 -8.37 -48.24 94.06
N LEU A 211 -9.51 -48.92 93.90
CA LEU A 211 -10.00 -49.34 92.59
C LEU A 211 -10.36 -48.14 91.69
N ARG A 212 -11.00 -47.10 92.24
CA ARG A 212 -11.30 -45.87 91.49
C ARG A 212 -10.04 -45.11 91.12
N GLU A 213 -9.06 -45.04 92.03
CA GLU A 213 -7.79 -44.38 91.74
C GLU A 213 -7.01 -45.10 90.62
N ALA A 214 -7.02 -46.45 90.62
CA ALA A 214 -6.45 -47.24 89.54
C ALA A 214 -7.14 -46.99 88.18
N GLN A 215 -8.48 -46.94 88.16
CA GLN A 215 -9.25 -46.63 86.96
C GLN A 215 -8.98 -45.21 86.44
N ILE A 216 -8.83 -44.22 87.33
CA ILE A 216 -8.49 -42.84 86.95
C ILE A 216 -7.09 -42.80 86.32
N ARG A 217 -6.10 -43.47 86.91
CA ARG A 217 -4.74 -43.52 86.36
C ARG A 217 -4.70 -44.20 84.99
N GLU A 218 -5.48 -45.26 84.78
CA GLU A 218 -5.60 -45.92 83.48
C GLU A 218 -6.23 -44.99 82.43
N GLN A 219 -7.30 -44.27 82.78
CA GLN A 219 -7.93 -43.29 81.90
C GLN A 219 -6.99 -42.11 81.56
N GLU A 220 -6.21 -41.63 82.54
CA GLU A 220 -5.22 -40.58 82.33
C GLU A 220 -4.08 -41.04 81.40
N ALA A 221 -3.59 -42.27 81.57
CA ALA A 221 -2.57 -42.85 80.70
C ALA A 221 -3.06 -42.97 79.25
N LEU A 222 -4.29 -43.45 79.03
CA LEU A 222 -4.91 -43.51 77.69
C LEU A 222 -5.11 -42.10 77.09
N ALA A 223 -5.54 -41.13 77.90
CA ALA A 223 -5.69 -39.75 77.46
C ALA A 223 -4.34 -39.12 77.06
N GLU A 224 -3.26 -39.42 77.79
CA GLU A 224 -1.92 -38.97 77.45
C GLU A 224 -1.40 -39.61 76.15
N GLN A 225 -1.64 -40.91 75.95
CA GLN A 225 -1.29 -41.60 74.71
C GLN A 225 -2.01 -40.97 73.50
N LEU A 226 -3.31 -40.71 73.62
CA LEU A 226 -4.09 -40.01 72.58
C LEU A 226 -3.58 -38.59 72.30
N ARG A 227 -3.10 -37.86 73.31
CA ARG A 227 -2.48 -36.53 73.11
C ARG A 227 -1.18 -36.63 72.33
N ARG A 228 -0.34 -37.63 72.62
CA ARG A 228 0.92 -37.89 71.90
C ARG A 228 0.65 -38.28 70.44
N GLU A 229 -0.31 -39.16 70.19
CA GLU A 229 -0.71 -39.56 68.84
C GLU A 229 -1.27 -38.38 68.03
N LYS A 230 -2.13 -37.55 68.64
CA LYS A 230 -2.64 -36.32 67.99
C LYS A 230 -1.52 -35.33 67.65
N GLY A 231 -0.50 -35.22 68.51
CA GLY A 231 0.70 -34.42 68.23
C GLY A 231 1.44 -34.92 66.99
N LEU A 232 1.70 -36.23 66.94
CA LEU A 232 2.38 -36.88 65.81
C LEU A 232 1.63 -36.74 64.49
N VAL A 233 0.30 -36.88 64.51
CA VAL A 233 -0.56 -36.69 63.32
C VAL A 233 -0.49 -35.24 62.85
N LYS A 234 -0.52 -34.27 63.76
CA LYS A 234 -0.43 -32.84 63.42
C LYS A 234 0.91 -32.49 62.78
N ASP A 235 2.00 -33.09 63.24
CA ASP A 235 3.33 -32.85 62.68
C ASP A 235 3.50 -33.53 61.31
N LYS A 236 3.00 -34.75 61.12
CA LYS A 236 2.94 -35.40 59.80
C LYS A 236 2.11 -34.60 58.79
N GLN A 237 0.96 -34.06 59.21
CA GLN A 237 0.15 -33.19 58.35
C GLN A 237 0.89 -31.92 57.94
N LYS A 238 1.64 -31.29 58.86
CA LYS A 238 2.47 -30.12 58.54
C LYS A 238 3.58 -30.46 57.54
N GLU A 239 4.22 -31.62 57.66
CA GLU A 239 5.24 -32.05 56.69
C GLU A 239 4.65 -32.30 55.31
N LEU A 240 3.51 -33.00 55.22
CA LEU A 240 2.81 -33.21 53.96
C LEU A 240 2.39 -31.89 53.31
N ALA A 241 1.89 -30.93 54.10
CA ALA A 241 1.55 -29.60 53.59
C ALA A 241 2.78 -28.84 53.07
N LYS A 242 3.93 -28.95 53.75
CA LYS A 242 5.21 -28.35 53.28
C LYS A 242 5.69 -28.99 51.98
N GLN A 243 5.58 -30.31 51.85
CA GLN A 243 5.94 -31.03 50.63
C GLN A 243 5.02 -30.65 49.45
N ALA A 244 3.70 -30.62 49.67
CA ALA A 244 2.74 -30.19 48.65
C ALA A 244 2.97 -28.75 48.20
N ALA A 245 3.29 -27.83 49.12
CA ALA A 245 3.62 -26.45 48.79
C ALA A 245 4.92 -26.32 47.97
N LYS A 246 5.92 -27.18 48.22
CA LYS A 246 7.17 -27.22 47.45
C LYS A 246 6.91 -27.74 46.03
N GLU A 247 6.12 -28.79 45.88
CA GLU A 247 5.74 -29.35 44.57
C GLU A 247 4.90 -28.38 43.75
N GLN A 248 3.97 -27.64 44.37
CA GLN A 248 3.18 -26.61 43.69
C GLN A 248 4.07 -25.47 43.15
N LYS A 249 5.03 -24.98 43.95
CA LYS A 249 5.99 -23.98 43.50
C LYS A 249 6.84 -24.47 42.33
N GLU A 250 7.27 -25.73 42.35
CA GLU A 250 8.04 -26.31 41.25
C GLU A 250 7.21 -26.40 39.96
N LYS A 251 5.95 -26.85 40.04
CA LYS A 251 5.01 -26.86 38.90
C LYS A 251 4.76 -25.47 38.33
N GLU A 252 4.55 -24.46 39.18
CA GLU A 252 4.39 -23.07 38.73
C GLU A 252 5.63 -22.55 37.98
N THR A 253 6.84 -22.90 38.45
CA THR A 253 8.07 -22.49 37.76
C THR A 253 8.25 -23.17 36.40
N LEU A 254 7.82 -24.43 36.24
CA LEU A 254 7.84 -25.14 34.97
C LEU A 254 6.84 -24.53 33.97
N ILE A 255 5.61 -24.27 34.40
CA ILE A 255 4.58 -23.61 33.59
C ILE A 255 5.06 -22.23 33.13
N ALA A 256 5.69 -21.45 34.03
CA ALA A 256 6.23 -20.13 33.68
C ALA A 256 7.38 -20.19 32.66
N LYS A 257 8.21 -21.25 32.70
CA LYS A 257 9.28 -21.48 31.71
C LYS A 257 8.70 -21.86 30.35
N GLU A 258 7.71 -22.75 30.33
CA GLU A 258 7.02 -23.19 29.10
C GLU A 258 6.28 -22.04 28.42
N GLN A 259 5.56 -21.21 29.18
CA GLN A 259 4.91 -20.00 28.65
C GLN A 259 5.92 -19.03 28.02
N LYS A 260 7.08 -18.82 28.65
CA LYS A 260 8.16 -17.98 28.09
C LYS A 260 8.75 -18.59 26.81
N GLN A 261 8.81 -19.91 26.70
CA GLN A 261 9.29 -20.59 25.51
C GLN A 261 8.29 -20.45 24.36
N MET A 262 7.00 -20.69 24.61
CA MET A 262 5.94 -20.47 23.61
C MET A 262 5.88 -19.01 23.14
N GLU A 263 6.09 -18.03 24.03
CA GLU A 263 6.12 -16.61 23.63
C GLU A 263 7.33 -16.30 22.73
N LYS A 264 8.49 -16.93 22.97
CA LYS A 264 9.68 -16.79 22.11
C LYS A 264 9.45 -17.43 20.75
N GLU A 265 8.89 -18.64 20.68
CA GLU A 265 8.57 -19.33 19.44
C GLU A 265 7.53 -18.55 18.61
N ALA A 266 6.49 -18.02 19.26
CA ALA A 266 5.50 -17.16 18.61
C ALA A 266 6.11 -15.86 18.04
N LYS A 267 7.11 -15.28 18.72
CA LYS A 267 7.85 -14.10 18.21
C LYS A 267 8.74 -14.46 17.02
N ILE A 268 9.35 -15.64 17.01
CA ILE A 268 10.16 -16.14 15.89
C ILE A 268 9.27 -16.37 14.66
N LYS A 269 8.15 -17.08 14.83
CA LYS A 269 7.19 -17.34 13.74
C LYS A 269 6.63 -16.04 13.13
N LYS A 270 6.29 -15.05 13.96
CA LYS A 270 5.89 -13.71 13.49
C LYS A 270 7.01 -12.94 12.76
N MET A 271 8.28 -13.22 13.04
CA MET A 271 9.40 -12.62 12.30
C MET A 271 9.66 -13.30 10.97
N GLU A 272 9.46 -14.61 10.88
CA GLU A 272 9.58 -15.38 9.63
C GLU A 272 8.45 -15.06 8.65
N GLU A 273 7.20 -15.03 9.11
CA GLU A 273 6.04 -14.61 8.29
C GLU A 273 6.23 -13.18 7.74
N LYS A 274 6.84 -12.27 8.53
CA LYS A 274 7.17 -10.90 8.07
C LYS A 274 8.31 -10.85 7.06
N LYS A 275 9.23 -11.82 7.06
CA LYS A 275 10.31 -11.91 6.06
C LYS A 275 9.78 -12.50 4.75
N GLU A 276 8.94 -13.52 4.81
CA GLU A 276 8.31 -14.11 3.63
C GLU A 276 7.33 -13.14 2.96
N ALA A 277 6.49 -12.45 3.73
CA ALA A 277 5.58 -11.42 3.20
C ALA A 277 6.31 -10.21 2.58
N LYS A 278 7.57 -9.95 2.99
CA LYS A 278 8.40 -8.90 2.36
C LYS A 278 9.02 -9.38 1.05
N LYS A 279 9.53 -10.62 1.00
CA LYS A 279 10.05 -11.20 -0.25
C LYS A 279 8.96 -11.33 -1.30
N ALA A 280 7.75 -11.74 -0.92
CA ALA A 280 6.61 -11.80 -1.85
C ALA A 280 6.23 -10.43 -2.42
N LYS A 281 6.25 -9.36 -1.60
CA LYS A 281 5.96 -7.99 -2.07
C LYS A 281 7.04 -7.41 -2.97
N GLU A 282 8.30 -7.76 -2.75
CA GLU A 282 9.42 -7.29 -3.58
C GLU A 282 9.37 -7.89 -4.99
N VAL A 283 9.00 -9.17 -5.12
CA VAL A 283 8.82 -9.85 -6.41
C VAL A 283 7.63 -9.29 -7.21
N VAL A 284 6.55 -8.87 -6.54
CA VAL A 284 5.39 -8.26 -7.22
C VAL A 284 5.71 -6.86 -7.75
N ILE A 285 6.43 -6.05 -6.97
CA ILE A 285 6.81 -4.68 -7.38
C ILE A 285 7.78 -4.70 -8.58
N GLU A 286 8.66 -5.69 -8.67
CA GLU A 286 9.61 -5.81 -9.78
C GLU A 286 8.91 -6.22 -11.10
N LYS A 287 7.88 -7.07 -11.02
CA LYS A 287 7.04 -7.44 -12.18
C LYS A 287 6.17 -6.28 -12.65
N GLU A 288 5.55 -5.52 -11.75
CA GLU A 288 4.75 -4.33 -12.08
C GLU A 288 5.57 -3.24 -12.79
N ASN A 289 6.80 -2.99 -12.32
CA ASN A 289 7.69 -2.02 -12.98
C ASN A 289 8.11 -2.46 -14.39
N LYS A 290 8.29 -3.76 -14.62
CA LYS A 290 8.64 -4.31 -15.95
C LYS A 290 7.46 -4.20 -16.92
N LEU A 291 6.24 -4.48 -16.44
CA LEU A 291 5.01 -4.34 -17.21
C LEU A 291 4.73 -2.87 -17.58
N GLN A 292 4.86 -1.95 -16.62
CA GLN A 292 4.72 -0.50 -16.89
C GLN A 292 5.74 0.00 -17.92
N LYS A 293 6.97 -0.52 -17.88
CA LYS A 293 8.00 -0.15 -18.87
C LYS A 293 7.62 -0.63 -20.27
N MET A 294 7.10 -1.86 -20.40
CA MET A 294 6.59 -2.37 -21.69
C MET A 294 5.38 -1.59 -22.20
N LEU A 295 4.43 -1.24 -21.32
CA LEU A 295 3.23 -0.48 -21.71
C LEU A 295 3.60 0.90 -22.27
N ARG A 296 4.58 1.56 -21.63
CA ARG A 296 5.08 2.86 -22.07
C ARG A 296 5.87 2.80 -23.36
N GLU A 297 6.63 1.72 -23.58
CA GLU A 297 7.34 1.46 -24.83
C GLU A 297 6.38 1.17 -25.99
N ALA A 298 5.29 0.44 -25.73
CA ALA A 298 4.25 0.14 -26.71
C ALA A 298 3.53 1.41 -27.18
N GLN A 299 3.12 2.29 -26.25
CA GLN A 299 2.53 3.59 -26.61
C GLN A 299 3.47 4.46 -27.45
N LEU A 300 4.75 4.53 -27.08
CA LEU A 300 5.74 5.27 -27.86
C LEU A 300 5.94 4.72 -29.27
N ARG A 301 5.81 3.40 -29.47
CA ARG A 301 5.83 2.79 -30.82
C ARG A 301 4.59 3.18 -31.62
N GLU A 302 3.41 3.14 -31.01
CA GLU A 302 2.14 3.48 -31.67
C GLU A 302 2.12 4.96 -32.09
N ASP A 303 2.49 5.88 -31.19
CA ASP A 303 2.60 7.32 -31.47
C ASP A 303 3.59 7.60 -32.62
N ARG A 304 4.71 6.86 -32.66
CA ARG A 304 5.71 7.01 -33.73
C ARG A 304 5.17 6.53 -35.08
N LEU A 305 4.48 5.40 -35.11
CA LEU A 305 3.85 4.90 -36.33
C LEU A 305 2.76 5.84 -36.83
N GLU A 306 1.98 6.43 -35.92
CA GLU A 306 0.96 7.40 -36.27
C GLU A 306 1.56 8.70 -36.81
N ALA A 307 2.67 9.18 -36.21
CA ALA A 307 3.42 10.33 -36.70
C ALA A 307 4.03 10.07 -38.09
N GLU A 308 4.62 8.88 -38.32
CA GLU A 308 5.16 8.48 -39.62
C GLU A 308 4.05 8.35 -40.69
N ALA A 309 2.88 7.82 -40.32
CA ALA A 309 1.73 7.74 -41.22
C ALA A 309 1.18 9.13 -41.57
N LYS A 310 1.10 10.05 -40.60
CA LYS A 310 0.71 11.45 -40.84
C LYS A 310 1.72 12.16 -41.75
N ALA A 311 3.01 11.98 -41.52
CA ALA A 311 4.07 12.54 -42.35
C ALA A 311 4.01 12.02 -43.80
N LYS A 312 3.77 10.71 -44.00
CA LYS A 312 3.60 10.13 -45.34
C LYS A 312 2.38 10.70 -46.08
N LYS A 313 1.23 10.82 -45.39
CA LYS A 313 0.01 11.42 -45.96
C LYS A 313 0.22 12.89 -46.35
N GLU A 314 0.95 13.65 -45.55
CA GLU A 314 1.26 15.06 -45.88
C GLU A 314 2.20 15.16 -47.10
N LEU A 315 3.18 14.27 -47.20
CA LEU A 315 4.12 14.22 -48.32
C LEU A 315 3.40 13.83 -49.63
N GLU A 316 2.52 12.83 -49.57
CA GLU A 316 1.68 12.40 -50.70
C GLU A 316 0.73 13.53 -51.15
N ALA A 317 0.11 14.24 -50.21
CA ALA A 317 -0.75 15.38 -50.53
C ALA A 317 0.03 16.54 -51.19
N LYS A 318 1.29 16.77 -50.81
CA LYS A 318 2.15 17.77 -51.46
C LYS A 318 2.53 17.35 -52.88
N LEU A 319 2.92 16.10 -53.08
CA LEU A 319 3.22 15.55 -54.41
C LEU A 319 1.99 15.58 -55.34
N ALA A 320 0.80 15.31 -54.81
CA ALA A 320 -0.44 15.39 -55.59
C ALA A 320 -0.75 16.83 -56.03
N LYS A 321 -0.51 17.82 -55.17
CA LYS A 321 -0.68 19.25 -55.51
C LYS A 321 0.32 19.71 -56.56
N GLU A 322 1.58 19.30 -56.44
CA GLU A 322 2.63 19.66 -57.40
C GLU A 322 2.35 19.08 -58.79
N LYS A 323 1.95 17.80 -58.87
CA LYS A 323 1.53 17.18 -60.15
C LYS A 323 0.31 17.85 -60.77
N ALA A 324 -0.64 18.32 -59.95
CA ALA A 324 -1.80 19.04 -60.43
C ALA A 324 -1.40 20.41 -61.03
N GLU A 325 -0.47 21.12 -60.38
CA GLU A 325 0.05 22.40 -60.87
C GLU A 325 0.89 22.23 -62.15
N GLU A 326 1.70 21.18 -62.24
CA GLU A 326 2.49 20.86 -63.44
C GLU A 326 1.59 20.56 -64.64
N LEU A 327 0.52 19.78 -64.44
CA LEU A 327 -0.49 19.52 -65.47
C LEU A 327 -1.21 20.81 -65.93
N GLU A 328 -1.43 21.76 -65.03
CA GLU A 328 -2.03 23.05 -65.38
C GLU A 328 -1.07 23.91 -66.19
N ARG A 329 0.22 23.93 -65.83
CA ARG A 329 1.27 24.63 -66.60
C ARG A 329 1.45 24.02 -67.99
N GLU A 330 1.43 22.70 -68.11
CA GLU A 330 1.52 22.02 -69.40
C GLU A 330 0.32 22.33 -70.31
N LYS A 331 -0.90 22.40 -69.74
CA LYS A 331 -2.09 22.81 -70.48
C LYS A 331 -1.98 24.25 -70.99
N LYS A 332 -1.53 25.19 -70.15
CA LYS A 332 -1.32 26.60 -70.54
C LYS A 332 -0.25 26.73 -71.62
N ALA A 333 0.88 26.02 -71.48
CA ALA A 333 1.93 26.02 -72.49
C ALA A 333 1.47 25.44 -73.84
N LYS A 334 0.65 24.37 -73.84
CA LYS A 334 0.04 23.82 -75.06
C LYS A 334 -0.94 24.79 -75.71
N GLU A 335 -1.68 25.56 -74.92
CA GLU A 335 -2.61 26.57 -75.43
C GLU A 335 -1.88 27.77 -76.04
N GLU A 336 -0.83 28.28 -75.37
CA GLU A 336 0.04 29.33 -75.89
C GLU A 336 0.75 28.90 -77.17
N ALA A 337 1.27 27.66 -77.23
CA ALA A 337 1.89 27.11 -78.43
C ALA A 337 0.89 27.02 -79.61
N LYS A 338 -0.38 26.69 -79.35
CA LYS A 338 -1.43 26.70 -80.38
C LYS A 338 -1.73 28.12 -80.87
N ILE A 339 -1.75 29.11 -79.98
CA ILE A 339 -1.95 30.53 -80.34
C ILE A 339 -0.78 31.02 -81.21
N GLN A 340 0.46 30.76 -80.80
CA GLN A 340 1.65 31.12 -81.57
C GLN A 340 1.69 30.44 -82.94
N ALA A 341 1.32 29.15 -83.02
CA ALA A 341 1.25 28.42 -84.28
C ALA A 341 0.18 29.00 -85.24
N LYS A 342 -0.96 29.45 -84.71
CA LYS A 342 -1.99 30.15 -85.51
C LYS A 342 -1.47 31.48 -86.05
N LEU A 343 -0.81 32.29 -85.21
CA LEU A 343 -0.21 33.57 -85.62
C LEU A 343 0.90 33.38 -86.66
N ALA A 344 1.74 32.36 -86.51
CA ALA A 344 2.78 32.03 -87.48
C ALA A 344 2.20 31.59 -88.84
N ARG A 345 1.11 30.79 -88.83
CA ARG A 345 0.40 30.42 -90.06
C ARG A 345 -0.24 31.63 -90.75
N GLU A 346 -0.80 32.56 -89.99
CA GLU A 346 -1.38 33.79 -90.54
C GLU A 346 -0.29 34.68 -91.18
N LYS A 347 0.87 34.83 -90.54
CA LYS A 347 2.02 35.55 -91.10
C LYS A 347 2.54 34.89 -92.37
N ALA A 348 2.71 33.56 -92.37
CA ALA A 348 3.15 32.81 -93.54
C ALA A 348 2.14 32.87 -94.69
N ALA A 349 0.84 32.91 -94.41
CA ALA A 349 -0.20 33.09 -95.43
C ALA A 349 -0.16 34.50 -96.04
N LYS A 350 0.06 35.54 -95.23
CA LYS A 350 0.24 36.93 -95.72
C LYS A 350 1.53 37.08 -96.54
N GLU A 351 2.61 36.43 -96.14
CA GLU A 351 3.88 36.44 -96.89
C GLU A 351 3.76 35.67 -98.22
N LYS A 352 3.05 34.54 -98.26
CA LYS A 352 2.74 33.83 -99.51
C LYS A 352 1.85 34.66 -100.43
N ALA A 353 0.83 35.35 -99.90
CA ALA A 353 0.00 36.26 -100.69
C ALA A 353 0.79 37.48 -101.23
N ALA A 354 1.83 37.94 -100.50
CA ALA A 354 2.73 38.98 -100.97
C ALA A 354 3.69 38.47 -102.07
N LYS A 355 4.23 37.25 -101.92
CA LYS A 355 5.12 36.62 -102.92
C LYS A 355 4.36 36.19 -104.19
N GLU A 356 3.09 35.82 -104.08
CA GLU A 356 2.22 35.48 -105.22
C GLU A 356 1.82 36.73 -106.04
N LYS A 357 1.86 37.93 -105.43
CA LYS A 357 1.73 39.20 -106.17
C LYS A 357 3.03 39.65 -106.86
N SER A 358 4.20 39.13 -106.46
CA SER A 358 5.50 39.46 -107.09
C SER A 358 5.98 38.45 -108.14
N LEU A 359 5.25 37.35 -108.39
CA LEU A 359 5.65 36.30 -109.34
C LEU A 359 4.71 36.13 -110.55
N LYS A 360 3.81 37.11 -110.79
CA LYS A 360 3.12 37.26 -112.09
C LYS A 360 3.94 38.09 -113.07
N SER A 361 5.16 37.64 -113.33
CA SER A 361 5.85 37.92 -114.59
C SER A 361 6.92 36.84 -114.77
N VAL A 362 6.84 36.17 -115.93
CA VAL A 362 7.85 35.26 -116.51
C VAL A 362 7.57 33.76 -116.33
N ASN A 363 7.31 33.17 -117.50
CA ASN A 363 7.50 31.79 -117.95
C ASN A 363 6.47 30.68 -117.68
N LYS A 364 5.68 30.47 -118.75
CA LYS A 364 5.30 29.18 -119.32
C LYS A 364 6.53 28.28 -119.60
N GLU A 365 6.44 27.00 -119.28
CA GLU A 365 6.53 25.84 -120.22
C GLU A 365 7.02 24.54 -119.54
N LYS A 366 6.41 23.42 -120.00
CA LYS A 366 6.85 22.00 -120.02
C LYS A 366 6.99 21.24 -118.68
N GLN A 367 6.14 20.23 -118.42
CA GLN A 367 6.05 18.85 -118.95
C GLN A 367 6.83 17.80 -118.12
N VAL A 368 6.05 16.88 -117.52
CA VAL A 368 6.12 15.40 -117.65
C VAL A 368 7.11 14.54 -116.82
N SER A 369 6.47 13.52 -116.20
CA SER A 369 6.85 12.12 -115.88
C SER A 369 7.66 11.69 -114.65
N SER A 370 7.12 10.58 -114.10
CA SER A 370 7.73 9.30 -113.68
C SER A 370 8.36 9.12 -112.28
N LYS A 371 7.64 8.36 -111.44
CA LYS A 371 7.93 6.98 -110.99
C LYS A 371 9.41 6.59 -110.73
N ALA A 372 9.75 6.25 -109.48
CA ALA A 372 10.35 4.96 -109.03
C ALA A 372 11.24 5.04 -107.75
N LYS A 373 10.89 4.23 -106.74
CA LYS A 373 11.70 3.16 -106.07
C LYS A 373 13.17 3.41 -105.64
N SER A 374 13.48 3.13 -104.36
CA SER A 374 14.64 2.34 -103.82
C SER A 374 14.86 2.63 -102.31
N THR A 375 14.68 1.66 -101.40
CA THR A 375 15.70 0.79 -100.74
C THR A 375 16.91 1.53 -100.15
N THR A 376 17.23 1.32 -98.85
CA THR A 376 18.37 0.51 -98.37
C THR A 376 18.40 0.47 -96.83
N THR A 377 18.69 -0.73 -96.32
CA THR A 377 19.00 -1.18 -94.96
C THR A 377 20.25 -0.54 -94.35
N LYS A 378 20.33 -0.48 -93.01
CA LYS A 378 21.52 -0.90 -92.24
C LYS A 378 21.25 -0.93 -90.73
N GLU A 379 21.38 -2.13 -90.16
CA GLU A 379 21.68 -2.37 -88.75
C GLU A 379 23.00 -1.67 -88.38
N GLU A 380 23.08 -1.06 -87.21
CA GLU A 380 24.36 -0.87 -86.53
C GLU A 380 24.19 -0.92 -85.00
N VAL A 381 24.89 -1.89 -84.43
CA VAL A 381 25.09 -2.24 -83.02
C VAL A 381 25.64 -1.04 -82.24
N LYS A 382 25.11 -0.75 -81.04
CA LYS A 382 25.83 0.04 -80.02
C LYS A 382 25.80 -0.59 -78.64
N ALA A 383 27.02 -0.80 -78.16
CA ALA A 383 27.48 -1.32 -76.88
C ALA A 383 26.95 -0.53 -75.65
N PRO A 384 27.00 -1.13 -74.43
CA PRO A 384 26.55 -0.47 -73.21
C PRO A 384 27.51 0.65 -72.79
N VAL A 385 27.00 1.88 -72.74
CA VAL A 385 27.71 3.06 -72.22
C VAL A 385 27.79 2.95 -70.69
N GLN A 386 28.98 2.66 -70.16
CA GLN A 386 29.32 2.88 -68.77
C GLN A 386 29.17 4.38 -68.46
N THR A 387 28.16 4.72 -67.65
CA THR A 387 27.96 6.06 -67.12
C THR A 387 28.67 6.18 -65.77
N SER A 388 29.94 6.58 -65.79
CA SER A 388 30.54 7.26 -64.63
C SER A 388 29.84 8.61 -64.48
N ARG A 389 28.81 8.65 -63.62
CA ARG A 389 28.09 9.87 -63.28
C ARG A 389 29.07 10.92 -62.76
N ASN A 390 29.18 12.03 -63.48
CA ASN A 390 29.90 13.23 -63.06
C ASN A 390 29.20 13.83 -61.83
N TYR A 391 29.61 13.39 -60.64
CA TYR A 391 29.08 13.81 -59.34
C TYR A 391 29.05 15.34 -59.17
N GLU A 392 30.01 16.04 -59.75
CA GLU A 392 30.08 17.50 -59.74
C GLU A 392 28.92 18.18 -60.49
N LYS A 393 28.50 17.63 -61.64
CA LYS A 393 27.35 18.15 -62.37
C LYS A 393 26.05 17.91 -61.61
N GLU A 394 25.91 16.75 -60.97
CA GLU A 394 24.74 16.45 -60.15
C GLU A 394 24.66 17.34 -58.89
N GLN A 395 25.81 17.68 -58.28
CA GLN A 395 25.86 18.63 -57.17
C GLN A 395 25.55 20.06 -57.61
N ALA A 396 26.07 20.50 -58.76
CA ALA A 396 25.76 21.82 -59.32
C ALA A 396 24.27 21.96 -59.67
N GLU A 397 23.65 20.91 -60.21
CA GLU A 397 22.20 20.90 -60.47
C GLU A 397 21.38 20.88 -59.18
N LYS A 398 21.81 20.14 -58.15
CA LYS A 398 21.17 20.16 -56.83
C LYS A 398 21.27 21.52 -56.13
N GLU A 399 22.42 22.19 -56.19
CA GLU A 399 22.55 23.55 -55.65
C GLU A 399 21.74 24.59 -56.44
N LYS A 400 21.68 24.44 -57.77
CA LYS A 400 20.83 25.27 -58.63
C LYS A 400 19.36 25.12 -58.26
N LEU A 401 18.89 23.88 -58.12
CA LEU A 401 17.51 23.57 -57.70
C LEU A 401 17.24 24.08 -56.29
N TRP A 402 18.21 23.98 -55.39
CA TRP A 402 18.10 24.51 -54.03
C TRP A 402 17.96 26.04 -54.02
N LYS A 403 18.76 26.74 -54.83
CA LYS A 403 18.71 28.20 -54.95
C LYS A 403 17.39 28.67 -55.58
N GLU A 404 16.83 27.90 -56.50
CA GLU A 404 15.52 28.18 -57.12
C GLU A 404 14.37 27.98 -56.12
N LEU A 405 14.38 26.90 -55.35
CA LEU A 405 13.34 26.59 -54.36
C LEU A 405 13.33 27.55 -53.15
N TYR A 406 14.50 27.96 -52.68
CA TYR A 406 14.64 28.68 -51.41
C TYR A 406 15.20 30.09 -51.55
N GLY A 407 15.47 30.56 -52.78
CA GLY A 407 15.98 31.89 -53.09
C GLY A 407 17.42 32.19 -52.62
N LYS A 408 18.06 31.26 -51.88
CA LYS A 408 19.41 31.40 -51.31
C LYS A 408 20.18 30.08 -51.44
N SER A 409 21.51 30.15 -51.55
CA SER A 409 22.34 28.93 -51.57
C SER A 409 22.27 28.22 -50.21
N ARG A 410 22.46 26.90 -50.22
CA ARG A 410 22.41 26.07 -49.02
C ARG A 410 23.39 26.53 -47.93
N THR A 411 24.58 26.95 -48.33
CA THR A 411 25.63 27.51 -47.45
C THR A 411 25.23 28.85 -46.83
N ALA A 412 24.53 29.72 -47.57
CA ALA A 412 24.03 30.99 -47.03
C ALA A 412 22.94 30.75 -45.97
N THR A 413 22.06 29.78 -46.19
CA THR A 413 20.96 29.45 -45.26
C THR A 413 21.47 28.90 -43.92
N GLU A 414 22.56 28.13 -43.92
CA GLU A 414 23.18 27.63 -42.69
C GLU A 414 23.86 28.75 -41.88
N SER A 415 24.49 29.72 -42.55
CA SER A 415 25.08 30.88 -41.86
C SER A 415 24.03 31.80 -41.20
N THR A 416 22.81 31.86 -41.76
CA THR A 416 21.75 32.75 -41.25
C THR A 416 20.96 32.14 -40.08
N LYS A 417 20.99 30.81 -39.91
CA LYS A 417 20.26 30.11 -38.83
C LYS A 417 20.93 30.19 -37.45
N ARG A 418 22.12 30.77 -37.36
CA ARG A 418 22.73 31.15 -36.08
C ARG A 418 22.71 32.68 -35.96
N PRO A 419 21.67 33.29 -35.36
CA PRO A 419 21.81 34.69 -34.95
C PRO A 419 22.97 34.77 -33.97
N ALA A 420 23.99 35.54 -34.32
CA ALA A 420 25.09 35.88 -33.43
C ALA A 420 24.50 36.62 -32.22
N THR A 421 24.30 35.93 -31.10
CA THR A 421 23.81 36.49 -29.84
C THR A 421 24.90 37.28 -29.10
N SER A 422 25.73 38.06 -29.79
CA SER A 422 26.86 38.77 -29.19
C SER A 422 26.86 40.29 -29.37
N SER A 423 25.73 40.91 -29.71
CA SER A 423 25.66 42.37 -29.77
C SER A 423 24.26 42.88 -29.41
N PHE A 424 23.85 42.70 -28.16
CA PHE A 424 22.77 43.51 -27.60
C PHE A 424 23.40 44.61 -26.74
N SER A 425 23.42 45.82 -27.29
CA SER A 425 23.96 47.01 -26.65
C SER A 425 23.12 47.43 -25.45
N SER A 426 23.80 47.76 -24.36
CA SER A 426 23.23 48.28 -23.12
C SER A 426 22.70 49.72 -23.28
N SER A 427 21.39 49.93 -23.20
CA SER A 427 20.75 51.15 -22.66
C SER A 427 19.22 50.96 -22.54
N PRO A 428 18.47 51.83 -21.85
CA PRO A 428 18.49 52.06 -20.42
C PRO A 428 17.11 51.79 -19.75
N LYS A 429 17.16 51.24 -18.53
CA LYS A 429 16.11 51.30 -17.48
C LYS A 429 14.67 50.96 -17.92
N ASN A 430 14.47 49.72 -18.36
CA ASN A 430 13.17 49.08 -18.17
C ASN A 430 13.09 48.67 -16.69
N VAL A 431 12.34 49.42 -15.88
CA VAL A 431 12.08 49.05 -14.49
C VAL A 431 11.17 47.83 -14.54
N ASP A 432 11.79 46.66 -14.42
CA ASP A 432 11.12 45.37 -14.39
C ASP A 432 10.09 45.39 -13.27
N LYS A 433 8.80 45.43 -13.64
CA LYS A 433 7.66 45.38 -12.72
C LYS A 433 7.42 43.97 -12.19
N THR A 434 8.30 43.00 -12.48
CA THR A 434 8.28 41.75 -11.72
C THR A 434 8.53 42.11 -10.26
N PRO A 435 7.60 41.77 -9.34
CA PRO A 435 7.86 41.95 -7.93
C PRO A 435 9.16 41.19 -7.64
N SER A 436 10.15 41.86 -7.04
CA SER A 436 11.35 41.16 -6.60
C SER A 436 10.89 40.16 -5.54
N ILE A 437 10.68 38.91 -5.96
CA ILE A 437 10.40 37.82 -5.06
C ILE A 437 11.72 37.64 -4.31
N SER A 438 11.81 38.26 -3.12
CA SER A 438 12.93 38.02 -2.23
C SER A 438 12.84 36.56 -1.84
N TYR A 439 13.68 35.72 -2.46
CA TYR A 439 13.83 34.34 -2.06
C TYR A 439 14.48 34.37 -0.67
N GLU A 440 13.65 34.40 0.37
CA GLU A 440 14.10 34.09 1.72
C GLU A 440 14.68 32.68 1.67
N GLN A 441 16.01 32.59 1.57
CA GLN A 441 16.71 31.33 1.65
C GLN A 441 16.41 30.76 3.04
N LEU A 442 15.64 29.67 3.09
CA LEU A 442 15.43 28.94 4.32
C LEU A 442 16.78 28.39 4.79
N SER A 443 17.44 29.09 5.71
CA SER A 443 18.70 28.66 6.32
C SER A 443 18.49 27.45 7.23
N ASP A 444 17.33 27.39 7.88
CA ASP A 444 17.00 26.39 8.89
C ASP A 444 15.58 25.86 8.72
N PHE A 445 15.35 24.64 9.23
CA PHE A 445 14.03 24.05 9.36
C PHE A 445 13.78 23.58 10.79
N ARG A 446 12.51 23.59 11.21
CA ARG A 446 12.10 23.14 12.55
C ARG A 446 11.56 21.72 12.49
N LEU A 447 12.05 20.87 13.39
CA LEU A 447 11.54 19.51 13.61
C LEU A 447 11.30 19.32 15.10
N TYR A 448 10.03 19.17 15.49
CA TYR A 448 9.61 18.94 16.87
C TYR A 448 10.21 19.98 17.86
N GLY A 449 10.13 21.26 17.50
CA GLY A 449 10.63 22.38 18.32
C GLY A 449 12.14 22.62 18.25
N LYS A 450 12.92 21.75 17.60
CA LYS A 450 14.36 21.95 17.40
C LYS A 450 14.66 22.50 16.00
N VAL A 451 15.62 23.41 15.92
CA VAL A 451 16.08 24.05 14.69
C VAL A 451 17.26 23.27 14.12
N TYR A 452 17.24 22.99 12.82
CA TYR A 452 18.27 22.25 12.10
C TYR A 452 18.67 22.98 10.83
N PRO A 453 19.97 22.96 10.44
CA PRO A 453 20.42 23.66 9.26
C PRO A 453 19.91 22.97 7.99
N ILE A 454 19.52 23.78 7.00
CA ILE A 454 19.03 23.30 5.69
C ILE A 454 20.08 22.45 4.97
N GLY A 455 21.37 22.66 5.26
CA GLY A 455 22.47 21.84 4.74
C GLY A 455 22.34 20.35 5.08
N GLU A 456 21.59 19.96 6.11
CA GLU A 456 21.25 18.54 6.34
C GLU A 456 20.38 17.94 5.23
N LEU A 457 19.55 18.76 4.58
CA LEU A 457 18.60 18.36 3.55
C LEU A 457 19.16 18.50 2.12
N THR A 458 20.01 19.50 1.89
CA THR A 458 20.50 19.84 0.55
C THR A 458 21.88 19.27 0.26
N ASP A 459 22.77 19.18 1.26
CA ASP A 459 24.19 18.96 0.99
C ASP A 459 24.52 17.46 1.06
N PRO A 460 24.95 16.83 -0.06
CA PRO A 460 25.30 15.41 -0.06
C PRO A 460 26.51 15.09 0.82
N LYS A 461 27.32 16.10 1.15
CA LYS A 461 28.47 16.00 2.06
C LYS A 461 28.03 15.87 3.52
N ASN A 462 26.83 16.32 3.88
CA ASN A 462 26.34 16.20 5.23
C ASN A 462 25.97 14.74 5.52
N LYS A 463 26.46 14.19 6.64
CA LYS A 463 26.22 12.80 7.02
C LYS A 463 24.74 12.49 7.25
N MET A 464 23.92 13.50 7.56
CA MET A 464 22.48 13.36 7.74
C MET A 464 21.68 13.41 6.42
N TYR A 465 22.31 13.77 5.30
CA TYR A 465 21.67 13.82 3.99
C TYR A 465 21.06 12.47 3.58
N VAL A 466 21.77 11.37 3.80
CA VAL A 466 21.29 10.02 3.45
C VAL A 466 20.02 9.68 4.23
N PHE A 467 19.93 10.09 5.50
CA PHE A 467 18.73 9.90 6.31
C PHE A 467 17.55 10.67 5.71
N TRP A 468 17.74 11.95 5.41
CA TRP A 468 16.70 12.81 4.88
C TRP A 468 16.26 12.43 3.47
N ASN A 469 17.20 12.04 2.60
CA ASN A 469 16.87 11.50 1.28
C ASN A 469 16.08 10.19 1.39
N GLY A 470 16.38 9.35 2.39
CA GLY A 470 15.57 8.16 2.69
C GLY A 470 14.13 8.50 3.08
N ILE A 471 13.93 9.55 3.88
CA ILE A 471 12.58 10.08 4.19
C ILE A 471 11.92 10.63 2.92
N LYS A 472 12.66 11.39 2.12
CA LYS A 472 12.19 11.98 0.85
C LYS A 472 11.64 10.92 -0.09
N THR A 473 12.42 9.88 -0.37
CA THR A 473 12.04 8.76 -1.26
C THR A 473 10.90 7.93 -0.66
N LYS A 474 10.96 7.62 0.63
CA LYS A 474 9.95 6.77 1.28
C LYS A 474 8.55 7.39 1.26
N TYR A 475 8.46 8.71 1.45
CA TYR A 475 7.18 9.42 1.50
C TYR A 475 6.85 10.15 0.18
N ARG A 476 7.69 10.01 -0.85
CA ARG A 476 7.54 10.65 -2.16
C ARG A 476 7.32 12.17 -2.07
N VAL A 477 8.11 12.83 -1.21
CA VAL A 477 7.98 14.28 -0.97
C VAL A 477 9.03 15.05 -1.75
N SER A 478 8.65 16.20 -2.32
CA SER A 478 9.59 17.07 -3.04
C SER A 478 10.44 17.90 -2.06
N ASN A 479 9.79 18.51 -1.06
CA ASN A 479 10.42 19.33 -0.03
C ASN A 479 10.04 18.83 1.38
N VAL A 480 11.00 18.22 2.08
CA VAL A 480 10.80 17.65 3.42
C VAL A 480 10.50 18.74 4.45
N SER A 481 11.06 19.94 4.31
CA SER A 481 10.85 21.03 5.29
C SER A 481 9.40 21.51 5.32
N VAL A 482 8.77 21.69 4.14
CA VAL A 482 7.36 22.04 4.01
C VAL A 482 6.49 20.88 4.49
N TRP A 483 6.81 19.67 4.04
CA TRP A 483 6.06 18.48 4.41
C TRP A 483 6.01 18.25 5.92
N LEU A 484 7.12 18.49 6.65
CA LEU A 484 7.14 18.36 8.11
C LEU A 484 6.24 19.38 8.83
N LYS A 485 6.01 20.57 8.25
CA LYS A 485 5.09 21.56 8.83
C LYS A 485 3.64 21.09 8.75
N ASP A 486 3.28 20.36 7.71
CA ASP A 486 1.91 19.87 7.48
C ASP A 486 1.57 18.58 8.26
N LYS A 487 2.56 17.92 8.86
CA LYS A 487 2.35 16.66 9.60
C LYS A 487 2.06 16.87 11.07
N SER A 488 1.33 15.91 11.64
CA SER A 488 0.97 15.92 13.05
C SER A 488 2.20 15.91 13.96
N ASN A 489 2.08 16.54 15.13
CA ASN A 489 3.15 16.59 16.13
C ASN A 489 3.65 15.18 16.52
N PHE A 490 2.76 14.20 16.58
CA PHE A 490 3.12 12.81 16.85
C PHE A 490 4.01 12.20 15.75
N PHE A 491 3.69 12.47 14.49
CA PHE A 491 4.49 12.02 13.37
C PHE A 491 5.87 12.69 13.36
N ASN A 492 5.91 14.00 13.61
CA ASN A 492 7.15 14.77 13.73
C ASN A 492 8.04 14.24 14.87
N TRP A 493 7.45 13.86 16.01
CA TRP A 493 8.15 13.21 17.11
C TRP A 493 8.77 11.86 16.70
N TRP A 494 8.04 11.07 15.91
CA TRP A 494 8.54 9.79 15.43
C TRP A 494 9.74 9.96 14.49
N ILE A 495 9.66 10.91 13.56
CA ILE A 495 10.77 11.26 12.65
C ILE A 495 11.96 11.78 13.46
N PHE A 496 11.72 12.63 14.46
CA PHE A 496 12.75 13.12 15.38
C PHE A 496 13.48 11.98 16.10
N LYS A 497 12.76 10.99 16.64
CA LYS A 497 13.38 9.80 17.24
C LYS A 497 14.22 8.99 16.24
N LYS A 498 13.77 8.88 14.99
CA LYS A 498 14.53 8.21 13.93
C LYS A 498 15.79 8.97 13.57
N ARG A 499 15.71 10.31 13.48
CA ARG A 499 16.85 11.20 13.26
C ARG A 499 17.90 11.01 14.34
N LEU A 500 17.52 11.06 15.63
CA LEU A 500 18.45 10.85 16.76
C LEU A 500 19.15 9.48 16.69
N LYS A 501 18.45 8.44 16.25
CA LYS A 501 19.04 7.10 16.08
C LYS A 501 20.03 7.06 14.91
N ALA A 502 19.73 7.75 13.81
CA ALA A 502 20.63 7.88 12.68
C ALA A 502 21.89 8.68 13.05
N GLU A 503 21.71 9.80 13.76
CA GLU A 503 22.79 10.65 14.27
C GLU A 503 23.76 9.86 15.18
N LYS A 504 23.23 9.06 16.13
CA LYS A 504 24.07 8.17 16.96
C LYS A 504 24.87 7.15 16.13
N ARG A 505 24.32 6.64 15.04
CA ARG A 505 25.02 5.70 14.15
C ARG A 505 26.13 6.40 13.38
N VAL A 506 25.83 7.58 12.83
CA VAL A 506 26.79 8.43 12.13
C VAL A 506 27.97 8.79 13.03
N ASN A 507 27.70 9.22 14.26
CA ASN A 507 28.74 9.57 15.23
C ASN A 507 29.59 8.36 15.64
N LYS A 508 28.96 7.19 15.81
CA LYS A 508 29.68 5.93 16.09
C LYS A 508 30.59 5.53 14.94
N THR A 509 30.15 5.69 13.69
CA THR A 509 30.97 5.39 12.51
C THR A 509 32.16 6.35 12.40
N SER A 510 31.97 7.65 12.65
CA SER A 510 33.10 8.60 12.62
C SER A 510 34.12 8.37 13.72
N MET A 511 33.69 7.95 14.93
CA MET A 511 34.64 7.61 15.99
C MET A 511 35.51 6.40 15.63
N LYS A 512 34.94 5.38 14.99
CA LYS A 512 35.69 4.20 14.54
C LYS A 512 36.70 4.54 13.44
N PHE A 513 36.34 5.43 12.53
CA PHE A 513 37.23 5.84 11.45
C PHE A 513 38.45 6.59 11.99
N ASN A 514 38.27 7.51 12.93
CA ASN A 514 39.37 8.25 13.55
C ASN A 514 40.28 7.37 14.42
N GLN A 515 39.75 6.32 15.08
CA GLN A 515 40.58 5.38 15.85
C GLN A 515 41.52 4.56 14.95
N LYS A 516 41.13 4.28 13.71
CA LYS A 516 41.94 3.49 12.77
C LYS A 516 43.02 4.30 12.06
N GLN A 517 42.95 5.62 12.11
CA GLN A 517 43.95 6.54 11.55
C GLN A 517 44.96 7.06 12.58
N LYS A 518 45.00 6.49 13.80
CA LYS A 518 46.11 6.77 14.72
C LYS A 518 47.38 6.20 14.08
N PRO A 519 48.37 7.03 13.68
CA PRO A 519 49.49 6.58 12.88
C PRO A 519 50.34 5.60 13.70
N SER A 520 50.62 4.44 13.13
CA SER A 520 51.49 3.40 13.68
C SER A 520 52.98 3.78 13.65
N SER A 521 53.31 5.08 13.60
CA SER A 521 54.65 5.59 13.29
C SER A 521 55.52 5.91 14.51
N GLN A 522 55.37 5.20 15.62
CA GLN A 522 56.26 5.32 16.80
C GLN A 522 56.62 3.97 17.43
N LYS A 523 56.95 2.96 16.61
CA LYS A 523 57.44 1.66 17.13
C LYS A 523 58.72 1.11 16.49
N GLU A 524 59.51 1.95 15.84
CA GLU A 524 60.84 1.58 15.33
C GLU A 524 61.87 2.68 15.66
N ALA A 525 62.33 2.72 16.92
CA ALA A 525 63.59 3.36 17.33
C ALA A 525 63.81 3.11 18.82
N ASN A 526 64.27 1.90 19.18
CA ASN A 526 65.09 1.67 20.38
C ASN A 526 65.47 0.19 20.40
N ASN A 527 66.54 -0.14 19.66
CA ASN A 527 67.40 -1.30 19.86
C ASN A 527 68.62 -1.08 18.96
N ASN A 528 69.58 -0.28 19.41
CA ASN A 528 71.01 -0.37 19.06
C ASN A 528 71.83 0.71 19.80
N SER A 529 72.51 0.28 20.85
CA SER A 529 73.68 0.91 21.49
C SER A 529 74.20 -0.17 22.45
N ILE A 530 74.95 -1.19 22.02
CA ILE A 530 76.41 -1.20 21.77
C ILE A 530 77.16 -0.43 22.86
N GLU A 531 77.36 -1.10 24.00
CA GLU A 531 78.47 -0.82 24.92
C GLU A 531 79.76 -1.33 24.28
N THR A 532 80.68 -0.42 24.05
CA THR A 532 82.12 -0.68 23.88
C THR A 532 82.79 -0.12 25.12
N THR A 533 83.50 -0.97 25.86
CA THR A 533 84.38 -0.59 26.97
C THR A 533 85.72 -1.26 26.71
N GLU A 534 86.69 -0.47 26.23
CA GLU A 534 88.12 -0.69 26.39
C GLU A 534 88.71 0.65 26.86
N ASP A 535 89.13 0.67 28.13
CA ASP A 535 90.47 1.09 28.59
C ASP A 535 90.62 0.80 30.09
#